data_AF-A0A329BAR3-F1
#
_entry.id   AF-A0A329BAR3-F1
#
_cell.length_a   1.000
_cell.length_b   1.000
_cell.length_c   1.000
_cell.angle_alpha   90.00
_cell.angle_beta   90.00
_cell.angle_gamma   90.00
#
_symmetry.space_group_name_H-M   'P 1'
#
loop_
_entity.id
_entity.type
_entity.pdbx_description
1 polymer ?
#
loop_
_entity_poly.entity_id
_entity_poly.type
_entity_poly.pdbx_seq_one_letter_code
_entity_poly.pdbx_strand_id
1 'polypeptide(L)'
;MTTLPPGLEPHPQSGIYQLRIGIPKHLQHLFPRTSGGKLATDAYRASLKTRNRAEAITIAHRLIAEHRVRFQALEDSTRPAPFVPLSEELEAYIAQAVQNLVLTLDEQTRVTPRLVSAYRGHLPNTDQAAWEQTGDFLTQEQAAAVQRFDQEQAQAWKTALARGDFSSTREYVDFVCDPLSIRVAWDTTEGRLALQRITRTLVRATEAVAQRSQGEPVDTPPEPVIPRGATPDAEPVKKTREALKTLRDMVPSWQQWNGYAETDNPVKRTGKALALFEEACGTVSLSDLTRATGATFVKFLLDSKARGFGAKTAHNHYASVNALVNTAVKDGILDRNQFTVSFDKTKGAKKREGWTDNELEILFGALLFSGQMEQVHHWDNVTPEDGRAALLLLLHTGARIGEIAQLRREDFQTRHGIKTIRITAEAGTVKTDESERIVALASHLLADGPVRIHRSVL
;
A
#
# COMPACT_ATOMS: atom_id res chain seq x y z
N MET A 1 26.16 3.52 28.11
CA MET A 1 27.04 2.81 27.16
C MET A 1 26.15 2.03 26.21
N THR A 2 26.32 2.17 24.89
CA THR A 2 25.55 1.38 23.88
C THR A 2 25.76 -0.11 24.10
N THR A 3 24.76 -0.94 23.89
CA THR A 3 24.89 -2.41 23.97
C THR A 3 25.73 -2.94 22.80
N LEU A 4 26.49 -4.03 23.00
CA LEU A 4 27.21 -4.68 21.91
C LEU A 4 26.21 -5.50 21.04
N PRO A 5 26.43 -5.61 19.72
CA PRO A 5 25.67 -6.49 18.86
C PRO A 5 25.64 -7.94 19.37
N PRO A 6 24.56 -8.71 19.12
CA PRO A 6 24.47 -10.10 19.53
C PRO A 6 25.66 -10.93 19.04
N GLY A 7 26.30 -11.67 19.95
CA GLY A 7 27.46 -12.52 19.64
C GLY A 7 28.78 -11.79 19.46
N LEU A 8 28.84 -10.46 19.64
CA LEU A 8 30.08 -9.69 19.67
C LEU A 8 30.60 -9.57 21.10
N GLU A 9 31.77 -10.14 21.37
CA GLU A 9 32.37 -10.16 22.71
C GLU A 9 33.89 -9.89 22.64
N PRO A 10 34.48 -9.18 23.61
CA PRO A 10 35.93 -9.05 23.71
C PRO A 10 36.56 -10.33 24.26
N HIS A 11 37.68 -10.76 23.69
CA HIS A 11 38.43 -11.91 24.20
C HIS A 11 39.03 -11.58 25.59
N PRO A 12 38.80 -12.42 26.63
CA PRO A 12 39.14 -12.09 28.03
C PRO A 12 40.61 -11.72 28.26
N GLN A 13 41.53 -12.32 27.52
CA GLN A 13 42.97 -12.11 27.70
C GLN A 13 43.58 -11.06 26.76
N SER A 14 43.05 -10.95 25.54
CA SER A 14 43.70 -10.15 24.48
C SER A 14 42.97 -8.85 24.18
N GLY A 15 41.74 -8.68 24.67
CA GLY A 15 40.87 -7.53 24.42
C GLY A 15 40.41 -7.38 22.97
N ILE A 16 40.77 -8.32 22.09
CA ILE A 16 40.38 -8.32 20.68
C ILE A 16 38.94 -8.83 20.58
N TYR A 17 38.08 -8.13 19.85
CA TYR A 17 36.70 -8.54 19.65
C TYR A 17 36.58 -9.77 18.75
N GLN A 18 35.68 -10.68 19.12
CA GLN A 18 35.29 -11.86 18.36
C GLN A 18 33.78 -11.86 18.13
N LEU A 19 33.35 -12.37 16.98
CA LEU A 19 31.95 -12.42 16.59
C LEU A 19 31.51 -13.87 16.37
N ARG A 20 30.36 -14.22 16.93
CA ARG A 20 29.67 -15.48 16.72
C ARG A 20 28.26 -15.22 16.15
N ILE A 21 27.96 -15.80 15.00
CA ILE A 21 26.64 -15.76 14.37
C ILE A 21 26.10 -17.19 14.31
N GLY A 22 25.06 -17.48 15.09
CA GLY A 22 24.41 -18.79 15.12
C GLY A 22 23.54 -19.06 13.89
N ILE A 23 23.42 -20.33 13.51
CA ILE A 23 22.45 -20.80 12.50
C ILE A 23 21.08 -20.98 13.17
N PRO A 24 19.99 -20.38 12.64
CA PRO A 24 18.64 -20.64 13.13
C PRO A 24 18.32 -22.14 13.16
N LYS A 25 17.68 -22.63 14.23
CA LYS A 25 17.47 -24.08 14.45
C LYS A 25 16.81 -24.79 13.27
N HIS A 26 15.81 -24.16 12.65
CA HIS A 26 15.10 -24.71 11.49
C HIS A 26 15.95 -24.76 10.22
N LEU A 27 17.03 -23.98 10.12
CA LEU A 27 17.94 -24.00 8.97
C LEU A 27 19.13 -24.95 9.13
N GLN A 28 19.41 -25.45 10.34
CA GLN A 28 20.61 -26.25 10.60
C GLN A 28 20.73 -27.49 9.72
N HIS A 29 19.60 -28.08 9.30
CA HIS A 29 19.57 -29.25 8.41
C HIS A 29 20.03 -28.96 6.97
N LEU A 30 20.02 -27.70 6.56
CA LEU A 30 20.48 -27.25 5.23
C LEU A 30 21.99 -26.96 5.21
N PHE A 31 22.65 -26.90 6.36
CA PHE A 31 24.08 -26.63 6.45
C PHE A 31 24.89 -27.94 6.48
N PRO A 32 26.12 -27.94 5.91
CA PRO A 32 27.02 -29.08 6.01
C PRO A 32 27.24 -29.48 7.47
N ARG A 33 27.27 -30.79 7.72
CA ARG A 33 27.59 -31.32 9.04
C ARG A 33 29.03 -30.99 9.41
N THR A 34 29.28 -30.82 10.70
CA THR A 34 30.62 -30.69 11.25
C THR A 34 31.44 -31.97 10.99
N SER A 35 32.77 -31.89 11.11
CA SER A 35 33.67 -33.05 10.97
C SER A 35 33.33 -34.22 11.91
N GLY A 36 32.67 -33.94 13.05
CA GLY A 36 32.14 -34.94 13.98
C GLY A 36 30.71 -35.42 13.69
N GLY A 37 30.15 -35.13 12.50
CA GLY A 37 28.82 -35.58 12.07
C GLY A 37 27.63 -34.83 12.70
N LYS A 38 27.88 -33.89 13.62
CA LYS A 38 26.83 -33.08 14.28
C LYS A 38 26.41 -31.90 13.40
N LEU A 39 25.17 -31.43 13.57
CA LEU A 39 24.68 -30.22 12.92
C LEU A 39 25.54 -29.01 13.29
N ALA A 40 25.87 -28.18 12.30
CA ALA A 40 26.56 -26.92 12.54
C ALA A 40 25.63 -25.97 13.33
N THR A 41 26.16 -25.33 14.36
CA THR A 41 25.40 -24.38 15.19
C THR A 41 25.77 -22.92 14.91
N ASP A 42 26.92 -22.68 14.29
CA ASP A 42 27.44 -21.35 13.97
C ASP A 42 27.66 -21.22 12.46
N ALA A 43 27.14 -20.17 11.85
CA ALA A 43 27.40 -19.81 10.46
C ALA A 43 28.68 -18.97 10.33
N TYR A 44 29.06 -18.29 11.42
CA TYR A 44 30.27 -17.52 11.51
C TYR A 44 30.80 -17.54 12.93
N ARG A 45 32.11 -17.80 13.06
CA ARG A 45 32.82 -17.68 14.34
C ARG A 45 34.27 -17.31 14.07
N ALA A 46 34.64 -16.05 14.32
CA ALA A 46 36.01 -15.58 14.12
C ALA A 46 36.35 -14.33 14.94
N SER A 47 37.65 -14.07 15.09
CA SER A 47 38.20 -12.82 15.62
C SER A 47 38.06 -11.70 14.59
N LEU A 48 37.62 -10.52 15.03
CA LEU A 48 37.54 -9.29 14.21
C LEU A 48 38.87 -8.55 14.13
N LYS A 49 39.94 -9.06 14.77
CA LYS A 49 41.32 -8.53 14.74
C LYS A 49 41.46 -7.06 15.19
N THR A 50 40.48 -6.51 15.89
CA THR A 50 40.53 -5.15 16.44
C THR A 50 40.17 -5.12 17.93
N ARG A 51 40.84 -4.25 18.67
CA ARG A 51 40.50 -3.88 20.06
C ARG A 51 39.61 -2.63 20.11
N ASN A 52 39.45 -1.95 18.98
CA ASN A 52 38.63 -0.74 18.91
C ASN A 52 37.14 -1.12 18.91
N ARG A 53 36.43 -0.69 19.94
CA ARG A 53 35.02 -0.99 20.15
C ARG A 53 34.13 -0.48 19.01
N ALA A 54 34.34 0.74 18.54
CA ALA A 54 33.49 1.34 17.50
C ALA A 54 33.68 0.61 16.16
N GLU A 55 34.92 0.30 15.82
CA GLU A 55 35.27 -0.48 14.63
C GLU A 55 34.69 -1.90 14.69
N ALA A 56 34.82 -2.58 15.84
CA ALA A 56 34.25 -3.91 16.06
C ALA A 56 32.72 -3.94 15.88
N ILE A 57 32.01 -2.92 16.39
CA ILE A 57 30.56 -2.79 16.23
C ILE A 57 30.19 -2.63 14.76
N THR A 58 30.90 -1.77 14.02
CA THR A 58 30.65 -1.56 12.58
C THR A 58 30.85 -2.84 11.77
N ILE A 59 31.97 -3.54 12.00
CA ILE A 59 32.26 -4.82 11.32
C ILE A 59 31.20 -5.87 11.67
N ALA A 60 30.83 -5.97 12.95
CA ALA A 60 29.83 -6.93 13.41
C ALA A 60 28.46 -6.71 12.77
N HIS A 61 27.97 -5.47 12.70
CA HIS A 61 26.69 -5.17 12.06
C HIS A 61 26.67 -5.56 10.59
N ARG A 62 27.74 -5.28 9.85
CA ARG A 62 27.87 -5.67 8.44
C ARG A 62 27.78 -7.19 8.27
N LEU A 63 28.57 -7.94 9.03
CA LEU A 63 28.59 -9.42 8.96
C LEU A 63 27.25 -10.02 9.40
N ILE A 64 26.62 -9.49 10.45
CA ILE A 64 25.30 -9.94 10.89
C ILE A 64 24.26 -9.70 9.78
N ALA A 65 24.28 -8.54 9.11
CA ALA A 65 23.38 -8.25 8.01
C ALA A 65 23.60 -9.20 6.82
N GLU A 66 24.85 -9.42 6.40
CA GLU A 66 25.19 -10.37 5.33
C GLU A 66 24.68 -11.79 5.62
N HIS A 67 24.86 -12.28 6.84
CA HIS A 67 24.38 -13.61 7.23
C HIS A 67 22.85 -13.68 7.36
N ARG A 68 22.18 -12.61 7.80
CA ARG A 68 20.70 -12.55 7.81
C ARG A 68 20.12 -12.67 6.40
N VAL A 69 20.71 -11.99 5.43
CA VAL A 69 20.30 -12.11 4.02
C VAL A 69 20.46 -13.54 3.51
N ARG A 70 21.58 -14.21 3.83
CA ARG A 70 21.79 -15.62 3.45
C ARG A 70 20.80 -16.58 4.10
N PHE A 71 20.48 -16.37 5.39
CA PHE A 71 19.47 -17.18 6.06
C PHE A 71 18.09 -16.99 5.45
N GLN A 72 17.71 -15.74 5.14
CA GLN A 72 16.45 -15.44 4.47
C GLN A 72 16.34 -16.15 3.11
N ALA A 73 17.39 -16.10 2.29
CA ALA A 73 17.41 -16.80 0.99
C ALA A 73 17.23 -18.33 1.14
N LEU A 74 17.85 -18.95 2.16
CA LEU A 74 17.66 -20.37 2.44
C LEU A 74 16.24 -20.68 2.93
N GLU A 75 15.67 -19.82 3.79
CA GLU A 75 14.26 -19.93 4.22
C GLU A 75 13.30 -19.82 3.05
N ASP A 76 13.54 -18.90 2.12
CA ASP A 76 12.68 -18.70 0.96
C ASP A 76 12.80 -19.86 -0.02
N SER A 77 14.01 -20.42 -0.23
CA SER A 77 14.21 -21.61 -1.10
C SER A 77 13.56 -22.89 -0.59
N THR A 78 13.29 -22.99 0.71
CA THR A 78 12.66 -24.17 1.34
C THR A 78 11.18 -23.97 1.63
N ARG A 79 10.66 -22.76 1.40
CA ARG A 79 9.23 -22.48 1.53
C ARG A 79 8.51 -23.08 0.31
N PRO A 80 7.47 -23.91 0.51
CA PRO A 80 6.71 -24.41 -0.62
C PRO A 80 6.06 -23.22 -1.34
N ALA A 81 6.16 -23.23 -2.68
CA ALA A 81 5.64 -22.15 -3.54
C ALA A 81 4.22 -21.74 -3.14
N PRO A 82 3.90 -20.43 -3.13
CA PRO A 82 2.58 -19.99 -2.72
C PRO A 82 1.49 -20.56 -3.64
N PHE A 83 0.32 -20.86 -3.06
CA PHE A 83 -0.86 -21.10 -3.87
C PHE A 83 -1.34 -19.77 -4.44
N VAL A 84 -1.48 -19.70 -5.76
CA VAL A 84 -1.96 -18.51 -6.48
C VAL A 84 -3.37 -18.79 -6.99
N PRO A 85 -4.33 -17.85 -6.82
CA PRO A 85 -5.65 -18.00 -7.42
C PRO A 85 -5.54 -18.01 -8.94
N LEU A 86 -6.25 -18.91 -9.59
CA LEU A 86 -6.25 -19.01 -11.05
C LEU A 86 -7.04 -17.85 -11.66
N SER A 87 -6.35 -16.82 -12.13
CA SER A 87 -6.95 -15.73 -12.91
C SER A 87 -7.14 -16.16 -14.37
N GLU A 88 -8.03 -15.47 -15.10
CA GLU A 88 -8.22 -15.70 -16.54
C GLU A 88 -6.91 -15.47 -17.33
N GLU A 89 -6.10 -14.48 -16.93
CA GLU A 89 -4.81 -14.18 -17.55
C GLU A 89 -3.78 -15.29 -17.30
N LEU A 90 -3.69 -15.80 -16.06
CA LEU A 90 -2.79 -16.89 -15.72
C LEU A 90 -3.20 -18.18 -16.43
N GLU A 91 -4.50 -18.47 -16.49
CA GLU A 91 -5.00 -19.62 -17.22
C GLU A 91 -4.69 -19.53 -18.72
N ALA A 92 -4.91 -18.36 -19.33
CA ALA A 92 -4.60 -18.13 -20.75
C ALA A 92 -3.09 -18.31 -21.02
N TYR A 93 -2.24 -17.78 -20.12
CA TYR A 93 -0.80 -18.01 -20.19
C TYR A 93 -0.45 -19.50 -20.10
N ILE A 94 -0.98 -20.23 -19.10
CA ILE A 94 -0.70 -21.66 -18.93
C ILE A 94 -1.13 -22.44 -20.17
N ALA A 95 -2.33 -22.15 -20.70
CA ALA A 95 -2.83 -22.79 -21.93
C ALA A 95 -1.89 -22.54 -23.13
N GLN A 96 -1.41 -21.31 -23.30
CA GLN A 96 -0.48 -20.99 -24.38
C GLN A 96 0.91 -21.59 -24.15
N ALA A 97 1.36 -21.66 -22.89
CA ALA A 97 2.66 -22.23 -22.52
C ALA A 97 2.69 -23.74 -22.76
N VAL A 98 1.63 -24.48 -22.42
CA VAL A 98 1.56 -25.91 -22.72
C VAL A 98 1.46 -26.17 -24.23
N GLN A 99 0.76 -25.32 -24.98
CA GLN A 99 0.71 -25.42 -26.44
C GLN A 99 2.09 -25.20 -27.07
N ASN A 100 2.77 -24.13 -26.67
CA ASN A 100 4.12 -23.81 -27.14
C ASN A 100 5.11 -24.91 -26.76
N LEU A 101 5.04 -25.47 -25.54
CA LEU A 101 5.89 -26.57 -25.09
C LEU A 101 5.76 -27.80 -26.01
N VAL A 102 4.53 -28.25 -26.27
CA VAL A 102 4.28 -29.44 -27.12
C VAL A 102 4.84 -29.23 -28.53
N LEU A 103 4.55 -28.08 -29.14
CA LEU A 103 4.96 -27.80 -30.52
C LEU A 103 6.46 -27.51 -30.66
N THR A 104 7.08 -26.91 -29.65
CA THR A 104 8.53 -26.66 -29.61
C THR A 104 9.31 -27.96 -29.43
N LEU A 105 8.86 -28.86 -28.55
CA LEU A 105 9.49 -30.17 -28.39
C LEU A 105 9.41 -30.98 -29.68
N ASP A 106 8.26 -30.98 -30.37
CA ASP A 106 8.12 -31.60 -31.69
C ASP A 106 9.07 -30.97 -32.73
N GLU A 107 9.13 -29.65 -32.80
CA GLU A 107 10.02 -28.92 -33.71
C GLU A 107 11.50 -29.28 -33.49
N GLN A 108 11.94 -29.40 -32.24
CA GLN A 108 13.29 -29.88 -31.91
C GLN A 108 13.55 -31.29 -32.44
N THR A 109 12.57 -32.21 -32.38
CA THR A 109 12.74 -33.55 -32.95
C THR A 109 12.82 -33.55 -34.48
N ARG A 110 12.22 -32.56 -35.15
CA ARG A 110 12.28 -32.43 -36.61
C ARG A 110 13.60 -31.83 -37.08
N VAL A 111 14.14 -30.89 -36.31
CA VAL A 111 15.49 -30.33 -36.55
C VAL A 111 16.59 -31.31 -36.15
N THR A 112 16.36 -32.11 -35.11
CA THR A 112 17.33 -33.08 -34.57
C THR A 112 16.66 -34.47 -34.42
N PRO A 113 16.58 -35.26 -35.50
CA PRO A 113 15.87 -36.56 -35.51
C PRO A 113 16.26 -37.55 -34.41
N ARG A 114 17.51 -37.55 -33.96
CA ARG A 114 17.99 -38.39 -32.83
C ARG A 114 17.28 -38.12 -31.50
N LEU A 115 16.60 -36.97 -31.33
CA LEU A 115 15.83 -36.65 -30.11
C LEU A 115 14.45 -37.31 -30.07
N VAL A 116 13.99 -37.91 -31.18
CA VAL A 116 12.67 -38.53 -31.26
C VAL A 116 12.46 -39.57 -30.16
N SER A 117 13.43 -40.48 -29.96
CA SER A 117 13.34 -41.54 -28.95
C SER A 117 13.34 -40.99 -27.52
N ALA A 118 14.07 -39.89 -27.28
CA ALA A 118 14.12 -39.24 -25.98
C ALA A 118 12.78 -38.59 -25.60
N TYR A 119 12.06 -38.01 -26.57
CA TYR A 119 10.83 -37.25 -26.31
C TYR A 119 9.54 -38.07 -26.49
N ARG A 120 9.54 -39.07 -27.37
CA ARG A 120 8.37 -39.94 -27.62
C ARG A 120 8.44 -41.29 -26.88
N GLY A 121 9.54 -41.56 -26.17
CA GLY A 121 9.74 -42.81 -25.45
C GLY A 121 9.81 -44.02 -26.39
N HIS A 122 9.34 -45.18 -25.90
CA HIS A 122 9.31 -46.40 -26.70
C HIS A 122 8.20 -46.34 -27.75
N LEU A 123 8.58 -46.25 -29.02
CA LEU A 123 7.65 -46.28 -30.14
C LEU A 123 7.23 -47.74 -30.42
N PRO A 124 5.93 -48.07 -30.32
CA PRO A 124 5.46 -49.44 -30.53
C PRO A 124 5.87 -49.98 -31.92
N ASN A 125 6.24 -51.26 -31.98
CA ASN A 125 6.60 -51.95 -33.22
C ASN A 125 7.78 -51.32 -33.98
N THR A 126 8.81 -50.84 -33.27
CA THR A 126 10.08 -50.39 -33.89
C THR A 126 11.27 -51.16 -33.34
N ASP A 127 12.23 -51.47 -34.20
CA ASP A 127 13.53 -52.00 -33.79
C ASP A 127 14.36 -50.89 -33.14
N GLN A 128 14.76 -51.08 -31.88
CA GLN A 128 15.53 -50.08 -31.13
C GLN A 128 16.90 -49.81 -31.76
N ALA A 129 17.49 -50.81 -32.45
CA ALA A 129 18.74 -50.66 -33.19
C ALA A 129 18.58 -49.71 -34.40
N ALA A 130 17.36 -49.60 -34.96
CA ALA A 130 17.09 -48.67 -36.06
C ALA A 130 17.15 -47.19 -35.60
N TRP A 131 16.88 -46.91 -34.32
CA TRP A 131 16.98 -45.56 -33.74
C TRP A 131 18.39 -45.17 -33.32
N GLU A 132 19.27 -46.14 -33.05
CA GLU A 132 20.70 -45.88 -32.77
C GLU A 132 21.45 -45.37 -34.02
N GLN A 133 20.92 -45.67 -35.20
CA GLN A 133 21.51 -45.30 -36.50
C GLN A 133 20.79 -44.11 -37.16
N THR A 134 19.98 -43.35 -36.42
CA THR A 134 19.32 -42.15 -36.95
C THR A 134 20.38 -41.11 -37.37
N GLY A 135 20.45 -40.83 -38.66
CA GLY A 135 21.32 -39.80 -39.25
C GLY A 135 20.69 -38.40 -39.20
N ASP A 136 21.04 -37.56 -40.18
CA ASP A 136 20.55 -36.17 -40.25
C ASP A 136 19.04 -36.05 -40.53
N PHE A 137 18.40 -37.13 -41.03
CA PHE A 137 16.97 -37.20 -41.36
C PHE A 137 16.38 -38.55 -40.94
N LEU A 138 15.06 -38.58 -40.71
CA LEU A 138 14.34 -39.83 -40.45
C LEU A 138 14.24 -40.67 -41.74
N THR A 139 14.38 -41.98 -41.62
CA THR A 139 14.03 -42.91 -42.69
C THR A 139 12.51 -42.98 -42.89
N GLN A 140 12.05 -43.53 -44.02
CA GLN A 140 10.62 -43.69 -44.28
C GLN A 140 9.92 -44.53 -43.21
N GLU A 141 10.60 -45.57 -42.71
CA GLU A 141 10.08 -46.43 -41.64
C GLU A 141 9.96 -45.68 -40.30
N GLN A 142 11.01 -44.93 -39.93
CA GLN A 142 11.01 -44.09 -38.73
C GLN A 142 9.93 -43.00 -38.80
N ALA A 143 9.79 -42.34 -39.94
CA ALA A 143 8.76 -41.32 -40.18
C ALA A 143 7.35 -41.91 -40.05
N ALA A 144 7.10 -43.09 -40.63
CA ALA A 144 5.82 -43.79 -40.49
C ALA A 144 5.53 -44.21 -39.04
N ALA A 145 6.55 -44.60 -38.28
CA ALA A 145 6.40 -44.91 -36.85
C ALA A 145 6.05 -43.66 -36.02
N VAL A 146 6.71 -42.54 -36.28
CA VAL A 146 6.40 -41.23 -35.65
C VAL A 146 4.97 -40.80 -35.99
N GLN A 147 4.56 -40.92 -37.26
CA GLN A 147 3.21 -40.57 -37.69
C GLN A 147 2.13 -41.40 -36.96
N ARG A 148 2.32 -42.72 -36.81
CA ARG A 148 1.40 -43.57 -36.04
C ARG A 148 1.32 -43.15 -34.58
N PHE A 149 2.46 -42.94 -33.94
CA PHE A 149 2.52 -42.51 -32.55
C PHE A 149 1.81 -41.17 -32.33
N ASP A 150 2.08 -40.16 -33.18
CA ASP A 150 1.47 -38.85 -33.02
C ASP A 150 -0.06 -38.90 -33.23
N GLN A 151 -0.55 -39.75 -34.13
CA GLN A 151 -1.99 -40.02 -34.30
C GLN A 151 -2.60 -40.73 -33.08
N GLU A 152 -1.93 -41.75 -32.54
CA GLU A 152 -2.35 -42.45 -31.32
C GLU A 152 -2.40 -41.51 -30.11
N GLN A 153 -1.39 -40.64 -29.96
CA GLN A 153 -1.36 -39.63 -28.89
C GLN A 153 -2.48 -38.60 -29.04
N ALA A 154 -2.72 -38.07 -30.24
CA ALA A 154 -3.84 -37.16 -30.48
C ALA A 154 -5.19 -37.82 -30.14
N GLN A 155 -5.35 -39.11 -30.48
CA GLN A 155 -6.55 -39.87 -30.13
C GLN A 155 -6.65 -40.13 -28.62
N ALA A 156 -5.55 -40.42 -27.94
CA ALA A 156 -5.51 -40.61 -26.49
C ALA A 156 -5.96 -39.35 -25.75
N TRP A 157 -5.47 -38.17 -26.15
CA TRP A 157 -5.90 -36.89 -25.58
C TRP A 157 -7.38 -36.59 -25.82
N LYS A 158 -7.91 -36.90 -27.01
CA LYS A 158 -9.35 -36.80 -27.28
C LYS A 158 -10.18 -37.70 -26.37
N THR A 159 -9.73 -38.94 -26.15
CA THR A 159 -10.39 -39.88 -25.25
C THR A 159 -10.32 -39.42 -23.80
N ALA A 160 -9.18 -38.88 -23.34
CA ALA A 160 -9.03 -38.31 -22.01
C ALA A 160 -10.00 -37.14 -21.78
N LEU A 161 -10.09 -36.21 -22.75
CA LEU A 161 -11.04 -35.10 -22.73
C LEU A 161 -12.49 -35.58 -22.67
N ALA A 162 -12.86 -36.58 -23.47
CA ALA A 162 -14.21 -37.14 -23.49
C ALA A 162 -14.59 -37.84 -22.17
N ARG A 163 -13.62 -38.44 -21.48
CA ARG A 163 -13.80 -39.11 -20.19
C ARG A 163 -13.74 -38.16 -18.99
N GLY A 164 -13.30 -36.92 -19.20
CA GLY A 164 -13.04 -35.97 -18.11
C GLY A 164 -11.83 -36.35 -17.24
N ASP A 165 -10.88 -37.11 -17.80
CA ASP A 165 -9.63 -37.46 -17.13
C ASP A 165 -8.57 -36.41 -17.45
N PHE A 166 -8.20 -35.61 -16.44
CA PHE A 166 -7.23 -34.52 -16.57
C PHE A 166 -5.92 -34.80 -15.83
N SER A 167 -5.66 -36.05 -15.46
CA SER A 167 -4.44 -36.46 -14.75
C SER A 167 -3.18 -36.09 -15.53
N SER A 168 -3.09 -36.46 -16.80
CA SER A 168 -1.97 -36.07 -17.67
C SER A 168 -1.88 -34.57 -17.90
N THR A 169 -3.01 -33.86 -18.00
CA THR A 169 -3.01 -32.39 -18.11
C THR A 169 -2.33 -31.76 -16.91
N ARG A 170 -2.53 -32.32 -15.70
CA ARG A 170 -1.92 -31.81 -14.45
C ARG A 170 -0.39 -31.81 -14.52
N GLU A 171 0.22 -32.86 -15.07
CA GLU A 171 1.67 -32.95 -15.22
C GLU A 171 2.24 -31.84 -16.11
N TYR A 172 1.56 -31.54 -17.22
CA TYR A 172 1.97 -30.47 -18.14
C TYR A 172 1.82 -29.09 -17.52
N VAL A 173 0.70 -28.81 -16.84
CA VAL A 173 0.48 -27.51 -16.22
C VAL A 173 1.42 -27.28 -15.04
N ASP A 174 1.74 -28.32 -14.27
CA ASP A 174 2.71 -28.23 -13.17
C ASP A 174 4.11 -27.96 -13.73
N PHE A 175 4.51 -28.61 -14.83
CA PHE A 175 5.79 -28.34 -15.48
C PHE A 175 5.94 -26.89 -15.97
N VAL A 176 4.89 -26.28 -16.56
CA VAL A 176 4.96 -24.88 -17.00
C VAL A 176 4.78 -23.87 -15.86
N CYS A 177 4.23 -24.29 -14.72
CA CYS A 177 4.11 -23.45 -13.53
C CYS A 177 5.37 -23.48 -12.65
N ASP A 178 6.18 -24.53 -12.72
CA ASP A 178 7.38 -24.69 -11.89
C ASP A 178 8.39 -23.53 -12.05
N PRO A 179 8.73 -23.05 -13.27
CA PRO A 179 9.58 -21.88 -13.45
C PRO A 179 8.99 -20.58 -12.89
N LEU A 180 7.65 -20.51 -12.76
CA LEU A 180 6.98 -19.38 -12.13
C LEU A 180 7.05 -19.42 -10.61
N SER A 181 7.50 -20.54 -10.01
CA SER A 181 7.51 -20.76 -8.56
C SER A 181 6.13 -20.58 -7.92
N ILE A 182 5.07 -21.05 -8.59
CA ILE A 182 3.68 -21.00 -8.11
C ILE A 182 3.06 -22.38 -7.99
N ARG A 183 2.04 -22.52 -7.15
CA ARG A 183 1.14 -23.67 -7.14
C ARG A 183 -0.28 -23.22 -7.45
N VAL A 184 -0.99 -23.97 -8.29
CA VAL A 184 -2.41 -23.73 -8.58
C VAL A 184 -3.24 -24.83 -7.93
N ALA A 185 -4.37 -24.45 -7.33
CA ALA A 185 -5.27 -25.39 -6.66
C ALA A 185 -6.17 -26.12 -7.68
N TRP A 186 -5.60 -27.11 -8.39
CA TRP A 186 -6.29 -27.84 -9.47
C TRP A 186 -7.49 -28.68 -9.02
N ASP A 187 -7.55 -29.06 -7.75
CA ASP A 187 -8.58 -29.94 -7.19
C ASP A 187 -9.91 -29.21 -6.87
N THR A 188 -9.95 -27.87 -6.99
CA THR A 188 -11.18 -27.08 -6.84
C THR A 188 -12.09 -27.21 -8.06
N THR A 189 -13.34 -26.77 -7.95
CA THR A 189 -14.28 -26.75 -9.09
C THR A 189 -13.74 -25.87 -10.21
N GLU A 190 -13.22 -24.70 -9.88
CA GLU A 190 -12.63 -23.74 -10.81
C GLU A 190 -11.36 -24.32 -11.46
N GLY A 191 -10.51 -24.96 -10.66
CA GLY A 191 -9.29 -25.63 -11.13
C GLY A 191 -9.59 -26.78 -12.10
N ARG A 192 -10.60 -27.60 -11.80
CA ARG A 192 -11.03 -28.67 -12.71
C ARG A 192 -11.64 -28.15 -14.00
N LEU A 193 -12.41 -27.07 -13.96
CA LEU A 193 -12.94 -26.42 -15.17
C LEU A 193 -11.82 -25.83 -16.03
N ALA A 194 -10.78 -25.28 -15.41
CA ALA A 194 -9.59 -24.81 -16.13
C ALA A 194 -8.79 -25.96 -16.74
N LEU A 195 -8.55 -27.05 -15.99
CA LEU A 195 -7.93 -28.25 -16.55
C LEU A 195 -8.69 -28.76 -17.77
N GLN A 196 -10.03 -28.76 -17.75
CA GLN A 196 -10.82 -29.12 -18.93
C GLN A 196 -10.57 -28.19 -20.12
N ARG A 197 -10.47 -26.87 -19.91
CA ARG A 197 -10.16 -25.89 -20.96
C ARG A 197 -8.75 -26.06 -21.49
N ILE A 198 -7.76 -26.26 -20.62
CA ILE A 198 -6.36 -26.50 -21.00
C ILE A 198 -6.21 -27.84 -21.74
N THR A 199 -6.96 -28.87 -21.34
CA THR A 199 -6.98 -30.16 -22.04
C THR A 199 -7.47 -30.01 -23.49
N ARG A 200 -8.45 -29.13 -23.76
CA ARG A 200 -8.84 -28.80 -25.15
C ARG A 200 -7.69 -28.19 -25.94
N THR A 201 -6.86 -27.38 -25.30
CA THR A 201 -5.65 -26.82 -25.92
C THR A 201 -4.61 -27.89 -26.21
N LEU A 202 -4.37 -28.83 -25.28
CA LEU A 202 -3.47 -29.97 -25.50
C LEU A 202 -3.96 -30.90 -26.63
N VAL A 203 -5.28 -31.13 -26.73
CA VAL A 203 -5.86 -31.86 -27.88
C VAL A 203 -5.50 -31.17 -29.19
N ARG A 204 -5.73 -29.85 -29.29
CA ARG A 204 -5.39 -29.09 -30.51
C ARG A 204 -3.89 -29.11 -30.81
N ALA A 205 -3.05 -29.01 -29.78
CA ALA A 205 -1.59 -29.04 -29.94
C ALA A 205 -1.10 -30.41 -30.45
N THR A 206 -1.65 -31.51 -29.93
CA THR A 206 -1.30 -32.86 -30.39
C THR A 206 -1.89 -33.21 -31.75
N GLU A 207 -3.07 -32.70 -32.09
CA GLU A 207 -3.59 -32.75 -33.47
C GLU A 207 -2.68 -32.01 -34.44
N ALA A 208 -2.18 -30.83 -34.07
CA ALA A 208 -1.22 -30.08 -34.87
C ALA A 208 0.09 -30.86 -35.08
N VAL A 209 0.62 -31.53 -34.05
CA VAL A 209 1.77 -32.44 -34.20
C VAL A 209 1.47 -33.58 -35.18
N ALA A 210 0.29 -34.20 -35.09
CA ALA A 210 -0.14 -35.26 -36.00
C ALA A 210 -0.31 -34.78 -37.45
N GLN A 211 -0.72 -33.53 -37.66
CA GLN A 211 -0.77 -32.87 -38.97
C GLN A 211 0.64 -32.62 -39.52
N ARG A 212 1.57 -32.10 -38.71
CA ARG A 212 2.97 -31.93 -39.12
C ARG A 212 3.62 -33.25 -39.54
N SER A 213 3.29 -34.35 -38.86
CA SER A 213 3.78 -35.70 -39.23
C SER A 213 3.18 -36.25 -40.52
N GLN A 214 2.13 -35.62 -41.05
CA GLN A 214 1.59 -35.87 -42.39
C GLN A 214 2.16 -34.93 -43.46
N GLY A 215 3.03 -34.00 -43.06
CA GLY A 215 3.62 -33.00 -43.95
C GLY A 215 2.86 -31.67 -44.03
N GLU A 216 1.82 -31.47 -43.21
CA GLU A 216 1.08 -30.21 -43.17
C GLU A 216 1.92 -29.10 -42.51
N PRO A 217 1.98 -27.89 -43.10
CA PRO A 217 2.78 -26.79 -42.58
C PRO A 217 2.07 -26.09 -41.42
N VAL A 218 2.31 -26.56 -40.20
CA VAL A 218 1.76 -25.95 -38.96
C VAL A 218 2.86 -25.24 -38.19
N ASP A 219 2.75 -23.93 -38.00
CA ASP A 219 3.74 -23.11 -37.29
C ASP A 219 3.70 -23.31 -35.76
N THR A 220 4.85 -23.15 -35.12
CA THR A 220 4.95 -23.09 -33.65
C THR A 220 4.55 -21.68 -33.20
N PRO A 221 3.56 -21.51 -32.30
CA PRO A 221 3.22 -20.20 -31.78
C PRO A 221 4.38 -19.60 -30.98
N PRO A 222 4.53 -18.27 -30.92
CA PRO A 222 5.57 -17.63 -30.14
C PRO A 222 5.46 -17.98 -28.65
N GLU A 223 6.58 -17.96 -27.94
CA GLU A 223 6.64 -18.16 -26.50
C GLU A 223 5.72 -17.13 -25.79
N PRO A 224 4.80 -17.57 -24.91
CA PRO A 224 3.89 -16.66 -24.25
C PRO A 224 4.63 -15.77 -23.25
N VAL A 225 4.20 -14.52 -23.15
CA VAL A 225 4.75 -13.58 -22.17
C VAL A 225 4.11 -13.86 -20.81
N ILE A 226 4.95 -14.04 -19.77
CA ILE A 226 4.49 -14.23 -18.40
C ILE A 226 3.64 -13.01 -17.97
N PRO A 227 2.40 -13.22 -17.50
CA PRO A 227 1.55 -12.14 -17.01
C PRO A 227 2.21 -11.39 -15.85
N ARG A 228 2.02 -10.06 -15.78
CA ARG A 228 2.50 -9.27 -14.65
C ARG A 228 1.79 -9.72 -13.37
N GLY A 229 2.56 -10.12 -12.36
CA GLY A 229 2.02 -10.61 -11.08
C GLY A 229 1.87 -12.13 -10.99
N ALA A 230 2.33 -12.90 -11.99
CA ALA A 230 2.28 -14.37 -11.99
C ALA A 230 3.46 -15.04 -11.25
N THR A 231 4.48 -14.30 -10.81
CA THR A 231 5.64 -14.83 -10.06
C THR A 231 5.67 -14.29 -8.61
N PRO A 232 6.20 -15.05 -7.63
CA PRO A 232 6.31 -14.63 -6.23
C PRO A 232 7.14 -13.36 -5.99
N ASP A 233 8.10 -13.07 -6.88
CA ASP A 233 8.95 -11.87 -6.83
C ASP A 233 8.28 -10.62 -7.44
N ALA A 234 7.13 -10.79 -8.10
CA ALA A 234 6.24 -9.67 -8.32
C ALA A 234 5.56 -9.37 -6.98
N GLU A 235 5.87 -8.20 -6.38
CA GLU A 235 5.25 -7.74 -5.14
C GLU A 235 3.75 -8.11 -5.14
N PRO A 236 3.27 -8.86 -4.14
CA PRO A 236 1.94 -9.42 -4.18
C PRO A 236 0.95 -8.26 -4.13
N VAL A 237 0.38 -7.92 -5.28
CA VAL A 237 -0.84 -7.12 -5.31
C VAL A 237 -1.92 -8.04 -4.75
N LYS A 238 -2.14 -7.95 -3.43
CA LYS A 238 -3.37 -8.39 -2.78
C LYS A 238 -4.54 -7.70 -3.49
N LYS A 239 -5.06 -8.35 -4.52
CA LYS A 239 -6.43 -8.18 -5.00
C LYS A 239 -7.18 -9.46 -4.67
N THR A 240 -7.39 -9.68 -3.38
CA THR A 240 -8.71 -10.14 -2.97
C THR A 240 -9.69 -9.15 -3.57
N ARG A 241 -10.72 -9.62 -4.26
CA ARG A 241 -11.80 -8.80 -4.84
C ARG A 241 -12.68 -8.18 -3.72
N GLU A 242 -12.08 -7.67 -2.66
CA GLU A 242 -12.63 -6.59 -1.85
C GLU A 242 -12.43 -5.31 -2.68
N ALA A 243 -13.44 -4.44 -2.71
CA ALA A 243 -13.37 -3.18 -3.44
C ALA A 243 -12.01 -2.50 -3.22
N LEU A 244 -11.33 -2.11 -4.31
CA LEU A 244 -10.06 -1.38 -4.27
C LEU A 244 -10.18 -0.23 -3.27
N LYS A 245 -9.57 -0.38 -2.08
CA LYS A 245 -9.67 0.63 -1.04
C LYS A 245 -9.12 1.94 -1.59
N THR A 246 -9.90 3.00 -1.41
CA THR A 246 -9.60 4.37 -1.77
C THR A 246 -9.30 5.19 -0.52
N LEU A 247 -8.97 6.47 -0.70
CA LEU A 247 -8.83 7.38 0.45
C LEU A 247 -10.13 7.58 1.22
N ARG A 248 -11.29 7.41 0.58
CA ARG A 248 -12.59 7.50 1.24
C ARG A 248 -12.78 6.39 2.26
N ASP A 249 -12.24 5.19 1.98
CA ASP A 249 -12.27 4.04 2.89
C ASP A 249 -11.38 4.24 4.13
N MET A 250 -10.47 5.23 4.10
CA MET A 250 -9.62 5.57 5.24
C MET A 250 -10.28 6.52 6.23
N VAL A 251 -11.45 7.09 5.90
CA VAL A 251 -12.15 8.04 6.77
C VAL A 251 -12.56 7.40 8.11
N PRO A 252 -13.18 6.20 8.16
CA PRO A 252 -13.56 5.57 9.43
C PRO A 252 -12.36 5.28 10.33
N SER A 253 -11.29 4.72 9.78
CA SER A 253 -10.06 4.46 10.54
C SER A 253 -9.41 5.76 11.02
N TRP A 254 -9.36 6.78 10.17
CA TRP A 254 -8.81 8.08 10.56
C TRP A 254 -9.64 8.74 11.67
N GLN A 255 -10.97 8.61 11.65
CA GLN A 255 -11.83 9.05 12.75
C GLN A 255 -11.51 8.29 14.04
N GLN A 256 -11.37 6.98 13.98
CA GLN A 256 -11.03 6.14 15.13
C GLN A 256 -9.68 6.50 15.75
N TRP A 257 -8.64 6.69 14.93
CA TRP A 257 -7.31 7.06 15.38
C TRP A 257 -7.24 8.41 16.10
N ASN A 258 -8.15 9.33 15.80
CA ASN A 258 -8.16 10.68 16.34
C ASN A 258 -9.34 10.94 17.29
N GLY A 259 -10.22 9.96 17.50
CA GLY A 259 -11.43 10.10 18.32
C GLY A 259 -12.45 11.08 17.75
N TYR A 260 -12.54 11.26 16.43
CA TYR A 260 -13.49 12.20 15.82
C TYR A 260 -14.87 11.58 15.59
N ALA A 261 -15.93 12.33 15.92
CA ALA A 261 -17.29 12.03 15.51
C ALA A 261 -17.55 12.50 14.07
N GLU A 262 -18.56 11.94 13.39
CA GLU A 262 -18.91 12.29 12.01
C GLU A 262 -19.31 13.77 11.84
N THR A 263 -19.88 14.37 12.88
CA THR A 263 -20.31 15.77 12.89
C THR A 263 -19.16 16.76 13.12
N ASP A 264 -17.97 16.28 13.46
CA ASP A 264 -16.83 17.12 13.81
C ASP A 264 -16.30 17.90 12.61
N ASN A 265 -15.86 19.13 12.86
CA ASN A 265 -15.36 20.04 11.83
C ASN A 265 -14.14 19.48 11.04
N PRO A 266 -13.15 18.79 11.68
CA PRO A 266 -12.11 18.07 10.94
C PRO A 266 -12.67 17.08 9.91
N VAL A 267 -13.71 16.31 10.25
CA VAL A 267 -14.31 15.32 9.34
C VAL A 267 -14.97 16.02 8.15
N LYS A 268 -15.77 17.06 8.41
CA LYS A 268 -16.39 17.88 7.34
C LYS A 268 -15.35 18.50 6.40
N ARG A 269 -14.23 19.00 6.95
CA ARG A 269 -13.13 19.58 6.16
C ARG A 269 -12.43 18.52 5.30
N THR A 270 -12.15 17.36 5.89
CA THR A 270 -11.55 16.23 5.17
C THR A 270 -12.49 15.70 4.07
N GLY A 271 -13.80 15.65 4.31
CA GLY A 271 -14.80 15.31 3.29
C GLY A 271 -14.80 16.27 2.10
N LYS A 272 -14.73 17.59 2.34
CA LYS A 272 -14.56 18.59 1.27
C LYS A 272 -13.24 18.42 0.51
N ALA A 273 -12.15 18.13 1.22
CA ALA A 273 -10.85 17.90 0.62
C ALA A 273 -10.82 16.62 -0.24
N LEU A 274 -11.52 15.57 0.17
CA LEU A 274 -11.70 14.33 -0.59
C LEU A 274 -12.48 14.57 -1.89
N ALA A 275 -13.57 15.34 -1.84
CA ALA A 275 -14.32 15.69 -3.05
C ALA A 275 -13.45 16.42 -4.07
N LEU A 276 -12.62 17.37 -3.61
CA LEU A 276 -11.65 18.06 -4.48
C LEU A 276 -10.56 17.12 -5.02
N PHE A 277 -10.14 16.12 -4.23
CA PHE A 277 -9.18 15.13 -4.68
C PHE A 277 -9.76 14.24 -5.77
N GLU A 278 -11.00 13.78 -5.59
CA GLU A 278 -11.71 12.96 -6.58
C GLU A 278 -12.00 13.75 -7.86
N GLU A 279 -12.32 15.05 -7.77
CA GLU A 279 -12.45 15.94 -8.94
C GLU A 279 -11.11 16.06 -9.70
N ALA A 280 -9.99 16.14 -8.98
CA ALA A 280 -8.66 16.34 -9.57
C ALA A 280 -8.02 15.07 -10.14
N CYS A 281 -8.23 13.94 -9.49
CA CYS A 281 -7.49 12.70 -9.74
C CYS A 281 -8.38 11.50 -10.06
N GLY A 282 -9.71 11.66 -9.95
CA GLY A 282 -10.66 10.55 -10.07
C GLY A 282 -10.61 9.61 -8.88
N THR A 283 -11.19 8.42 -9.07
CA THR A 283 -11.16 7.34 -8.08
C THR A 283 -9.81 6.62 -8.17
N VAL A 284 -8.90 6.92 -7.23
CA VAL A 284 -7.56 6.32 -7.17
C VAL A 284 -7.50 5.31 -6.03
N SER A 285 -7.04 4.09 -6.32
CA SER A 285 -6.73 3.07 -5.32
C SER A 285 -5.60 3.55 -4.41
N LEU A 286 -5.62 3.17 -3.14
CA LEU A 286 -4.51 3.46 -2.21
C LEU A 286 -3.17 2.96 -2.74
N SER A 287 -3.14 1.81 -3.43
CA SER A 287 -1.93 1.23 -4.06
C SER A 287 -1.33 2.10 -5.17
N ASP A 288 -2.16 2.93 -5.80
CA ASP A 288 -1.79 3.73 -6.98
C ASP A 288 -1.50 5.19 -6.60
N LEU A 289 -1.51 5.50 -5.30
CA LEU A 289 -1.12 6.81 -4.78
C LEU A 289 0.38 7.02 -4.88
N THR A 290 0.79 7.79 -5.88
CA THR A 290 2.19 8.13 -6.12
C THR A 290 2.44 9.62 -5.86
N ARG A 291 3.72 10.02 -5.89
CA ARG A 291 4.10 11.44 -5.92
C ARG A 291 3.47 12.18 -7.11
N ALA A 292 3.28 11.51 -8.24
CA ALA A 292 2.65 12.11 -9.42
C ALA A 292 1.18 12.46 -9.15
N THR A 293 0.44 11.56 -8.50
CA THR A 293 -0.94 11.82 -8.04
C THR A 293 -0.99 13.04 -7.11
N GLY A 294 -0.06 13.11 -6.15
CA GLY A 294 0.07 14.29 -5.28
C GLY A 294 0.37 15.58 -6.03
N ALA A 295 1.23 15.54 -7.05
CA ALA A 295 1.57 16.70 -7.85
C ALA A 295 0.38 17.18 -8.69
N THR A 296 -0.40 16.25 -9.26
CA THR A 296 -1.65 16.55 -9.96
C THR A 296 -2.63 17.26 -9.03
N PHE A 297 -2.85 16.72 -7.83
CA PHE A 297 -3.76 17.33 -6.87
C PHE A 297 -3.29 18.72 -6.41
N VAL A 298 -1.99 18.90 -6.14
CA VAL A 298 -1.44 20.21 -5.75
C VAL A 298 -1.59 21.23 -6.89
N LYS A 299 -1.33 20.84 -8.14
CA LYS A 299 -1.55 21.73 -9.30
C LYS A 299 -3.02 22.15 -9.41
N PHE A 300 -3.94 21.21 -9.24
CA PHE A 300 -5.38 21.48 -9.22
C PHE A 300 -5.77 22.47 -8.11
N LEU A 301 -5.26 22.27 -6.89
CA LEU A 301 -5.55 23.16 -5.75
C LEU A 301 -4.95 24.57 -5.91
N LEU A 302 -3.84 24.71 -6.62
CA LEU A 302 -3.16 25.99 -6.81
C LEU A 302 -3.75 26.84 -7.95
N ASP A 303 -4.72 26.33 -8.72
CA ASP A 303 -5.48 27.14 -9.67
C ASP A 303 -6.47 28.05 -8.94
N SER A 304 -5.96 29.15 -8.39
CA SER A 304 -6.75 30.09 -7.59
C SER A 304 -7.88 30.75 -8.38
N LYS A 305 -7.76 30.86 -9.71
CA LYS A 305 -8.82 31.43 -10.56
C LYS A 305 -9.98 30.46 -10.69
N ALA A 306 -9.70 29.18 -10.92
CA ALA A 306 -10.74 28.16 -11.01
C ALA A 306 -11.35 27.80 -9.65
N ARG A 307 -10.59 27.90 -8.55
CA ARG A 307 -11.00 27.43 -7.22
C ARG A 307 -11.49 28.51 -6.27
N GLY A 308 -11.16 29.78 -6.52
CA GLY A 308 -11.61 30.89 -5.68
C GLY A 308 -10.99 30.94 -4.28
N PHE A 309 -9.89 30.20 -4.03
CA PHE A 309 -9.16 30.22 -2.77
C PHE A 309 -7.65 30.32 -2.95
N GLY A 310 -6.96 30.79 -1.90
CA GLY A 310 -5.51 31.01 -1.90
C GLY A 310 -4.68 29.81 -1.43
N ALA A 311 -3.34 29.95 -1.50
CA ALA A 311 -2.37 28.89 -1.22
C ALA A 311 -2.50 28.27 0.20
N LYS A 312 -2.91 29.05 1.20
CA LYS A 312 -3.14 28.54 2.55
C LYS A 312 -4.32 27.56 2.61
N THR A 313 -5.40 27.86 1.89
CA THR A 313 -6.57 26.98 1.80
C THR A 313 -6.24 25.72 1.01
N ALA A 314 -5.52 25.86 -0.12
CA ALA A 314 -4.97 24.74 -0.87
C ALA A 314 -4.13 23.81 0.04
N HIS A 315 -3.22 24.37 0.84
CA HIS A 315 -2.42 23.60 1.78
C HIS A 315 -3.25 22.85 2.82
N ASN A 316 -4.31 23.47 3.35
CA ASN A 316 -5.18 22.81 4.31
C ASN A 316 -5.93 21.62 3.68
N HIS A 317 -6.40 21.75 2.43
CA HIS A 317 -7.01 20.62 1.70
C HIS A 317 -6.01 19.50 1.44
N TYR A 318 -4.81 19.85 0.95
CA TYR A 318 -3.74 18.87 0.76
C TYR A 318 -3.38 18.14 2.06
N ALA A 319 -3.24 18.88 3.17
CA ALA A 319 -2.93 18.30 4.47
C ALA A 319 -4.03 17.35 4.98
N SER A 320 -5.30 17.68 4.78
CA SER A 320 -6.42 16.79 5.10
C SER A 320 -6.36 15.47 4.33
N VAL A 321 -6.08 15.52 3.02
CA VAL A 321 -5.93 14.31 2.20
C VAL A 321 -4.69 13.52 2.62
N ASN A 322 -3.56 14.20 2.84
CA ASN A 322 -2.32 13.56 3.25
C ASN A 322 -2.44 12.89 4.64
N ALA A 323 -3.32 13.40 5.52
CA ALA A 323 -3.62 12.73 6.78
C ALA A 323 -4.25 11.34 6.57
N LEU A 324 -5.15 11.19 5.59
CA LEU A 324 -5.74 9.90 5.23
C LEU A 324 -4.72 8.93 4.63
N VAL A 325 -3.79 9.44 3.80
CA VAL A 325 -2.67 8.62 3.28
C VAL A 325 -1.80 8.11 4.44
N ASN A 326 -1.51 8.97 5.42
CA ASN A 326 -0.75 8.56 6.60
C ASN A 326 -1.53 7.58 7.50
N THR A 327 -2.86 7.66 7.55
CA THR A 327 -3.70 6.65 8.22
C THR A 327 -3.54 5.30 7.53
N ALA A 328 -3.58 5.24 6.19
CA ALA A 328 -3.34 3.99 5.46
C ALA A 328 -1.98 3.37 5.78
N VAL A 329 -0.95 4.21 6.03
CA VAL A 329 0.36 3.73 6.50
C VAL A 329 0.29 3.19 7.93
N LYS A 330 -0.38 3.90 8.85
CA LYS A 330 -0.57 3.46 10.25
C LYS A 330 -1.31 2.13 10.35
N ASP A 331 -2.28 1.92 9.45
CA ASP A 331 -3.07 0.69 9.38
C ASP A 331 -2.34 -0.46 8.68
N GLY A 332 -1.10 -0.25 8.21
CA GLY A 332 -0.33 -1.24 7.48
C GLY A 332 -0.90 -1.57 6.09
N ILE A 333 -1.74 -0.69 5.53
CA ILE A 333 -2.26 -0.82 4.16
C ILE A 333 -1.22 -0.33 3.14
N LEU A 334 -0.46 0.70 3.49
CA LEU A 334 0.68 1.19 2.72
C LEU A 334 1.97 1.08 3.54
N ASP A 335 3.07 0.63 2.91
CA ASP A 335 4.36 0.55 3.61
C ASP A 335 4.95 1.93 3.92
N ARG A 336 4.69 2.92 3.05
CA ARG A 336 5.17 4.29 3.20
C ARG A 336 4.29 5.29 2.46
N ASN A 337 4.29 6.54 2.94
CA ASN A 337 3.59 7.63 2.27
C ASN A 337 4.39 8.14 1.05
N GLN A 338 3.93 7.78 -0.15
CA GLN A 338 4.50 8.27 -1.42
C GLN A 338 3.85 9.56 -1.93
N PHE A 339 2.75 10.00 -1.31
CA PHE A 339 1.97 11.20 -1.63
C PHE A 339 2.62 12.48 -1.08
N THR A 340 3.94 12.58 -1.10
CA THR A 340 4.70 13.66 -0.47
C THR A 340 5.02 14.76 -1.48
N VAL A 341 4.31 15.89 -1.37
CA VAL A 341 4.50 17.09 -2.20
C VAL A 341 4.48 18.32 -1.32
N SER A 342 5.51 19.17 -1.45
CA SER A 342 5.61 20.43 -0.73
C SER A 342 5.36 21.61 -1.66
N PHE A 343 4.64 22.62 -1.17
CA PHE A 343 4.47 23.91 -1.85
C PHE A 343 4.35 25.04 -0.83
N ASP A 344 4.70 26.25 -1.26
CA ASP A 344 4.67 27.43 -0.40
C ASP A 344 3.23 27.88 -0.12
N LYS A 345 2.80 27.71 1.13
CA LYS A 345 1.49 28.09 1.64
C LYS A 345 1.37 29.59 1.98
N THR A 346 2.46 30.34 1.94
CA THR A 346 2.51 31.77 2.30
C THR A 346 2.28 32.68 1.11
N LYS A 347 2.32 32.13 -0.11
CA LYS A 347 2.09 32.88 -1.34
C LYS A 347 0.71 33.56 -1.31
N GLY A 348 0.70 34.89 -1.39
CA GLY A 348 -0.50 35.72 -1.36
C GLY A 348 -1.12 35.91 0.04
N ALA A 349 -0.46 35.49 1.12
CA ALA A 349 -0.91 35.76 2.46
C ALA A 349 -0.74 37.25 2.80
N LYS A 350 -1.86 37.92 3.13
CA LYS A 350 -1.81 39.28 3.70
C LYS A 350 -1.46 39.20 5.18
N LYS A 351 -0.61 40.10 5.64
CA LYS A 351 -0.37 40.30 7.06
C LYS A 351 -1.63 40.91 7.68
N ARG A 352 -2.04 40.40 8.85
CA ARG A 352 -3.09 41.05 9.64
C ARG A 352 -2.45 42.19 10.41
N GLU A 353 -3.03 43.37 10.29
CA GLU A 353 -2.59 44.57 11.00
C GLU A 353 -3.52 44.83 12.19
N GLY A 354 -3.00 45.52 13.20
CA GLY A 354 -3.83 46.00 14.30
C GLY A 354 -4.74 47.14 13.83
N TRP A 355 -5.82 47.39 14.56
CA TRP A 355 -6.68 48.53 14.33
C TRP A 355 -5.91 49.82 14.64
N THR A 356 -6.00 50.80 13.74
CA THR A 356 -5.51 52.16 13.98
C THR A 356 -6.51 52.95 14.83
N ASP A 357 -6.04 54.01 15.50
CA ASP A 357 -6.91 54.87 16.33
C ASP A 357 -8.08 55.46 15.51
N ASN A 358 -7.83 55.88 14.27
CA ASN A 358 -8.87 56.38 13.37
C ASN A 358 -9.91 55.31 12.98
N GLU A 359 -9.48 54.06 12.76
CA GLU A 359 -10.43 52.96 12.50
C GLU A 359 -11.24 52.61 13.76
N LEU A 360 -10.65 52.72 14.95
CA LEU A 360 -11.36 52.57 16.21
C LEU A 360 -12.36 53.71 16.43
N GLU A 361 -12.01 54.95 16.11
CA GLU A 361 -12.94 56.08 16.14
C GLU A 361 -14.14 55.86 15.21
N ILE A 362 -13.91 55.37 14.00
CA ILE A 362 -14.99 55.00 13.06
C ILE A 362 -15.86 53.88 13.64
N LEU A 363 -15.24 52.83 14.19
CA LEU A 363 -15.95 51.70 14.80
C LEU A 363 -16.84 52.16 15.96
N PHE A 364 -16.29 52.96 16.88
CA PHE A 364 -17.02 53.48 18.04
C PHE A 364 -18.00 54.61 17.68
N GLY A 365 -17.90 55.19 16.48
CA GLY A 365 -18.90 56.11 15.91
C GLY A 365 -20.10 55.42 15.26
N ALA A 366 -20.08 54.09 15.09
CA ALA A 366 -21.19 53.35 14.49
C ALA A 366 -22.45 53.33 15.38
N LEU A 367 -23.62 53.09 14.77
CA LEU A 367 -24.92 53.02 15.46
C LEU A 367 -24.91 52.07 16.68
N LEU A 368 -24.14 50.98 16.61
CA LEU A 368 -24.01 49.99 17.68
C LEU A 368 -23.42 50.55 18.99
N PHE A 369 -22.64 51.63 18.91
CA PHE A 369 -22.00 52.28 20.06
C PHE A 369 -22.57 53.66 20.37
N SER A 370 -23.60 54.09 19.64
CA SER A 370 -24.25 55.39 19.83
C SER A 370 -25.59 55.27 20.56
N GLY A 371 -26.22 56.40 20.84
CA GLY A 371 -27.59 56.46 21.37
C GLY A 371 -28.69 56.06 20.38
N GLN A 372 -28.32 55.51 19.22
CA GLN A 372 -29.23 55.09 18.14
C GLN A 372 -29.14 53.57 17.87
N MET A 373 -28.72 52.80 18.88
CA MET A 373 -28.50 51.35 18.78
C MET A 373 -29.75 50.58 18.36
N GLU A 374 -30.94 51.09 18.67
CA GLU A 374 -32.23 50.52 18.26
C GLU A 374 -32.43 50.48 16.75
N GLN A 375 -31.63 51.22 15.98
CA GLN A 375 -31.65 51.24 14.52
C GLN A 375 -30.76 50.15 13.89
N VAL A 376 -29.98 49.43 14.70
CA VAL A 376 -29.14 48.32 14.23
C VAL A 376 -30.02 47.11 13.91
N HIS A 377 -29.80 46.50 12.75
CA HIS A 377 -30.48 45.26 12.38
C HIS A 377 -30.20 44.15 13.39
N HIS A 378 -31.26 43.48 13.84
CA HIS A 378 -31.14 42.27 14.61
C HIS A 378 -30.55 41.15 13.74
N TRP A 379 -29.54 40.46 14.27
CA TRP A 379 -29.02 39.23 13.69
C TRP A 379 -29.71 38.01 14.33
N ASP A 380 -29.71 36.87 13.64
CA ASP A 380 -30.34 35.64 14.15
C ASP A 380 -29.83 35.33 15.57
N ASN A 381 -30.75 35.41 16.54
CA ASN A 381 -30.52 35.15 17.97
C ASN A 381 -29.44 36.03 18.64
N VAL A 382 -29.12 37.21 18.10
CA VAL A 382 -28.16 38.15 18.72
C VAL A 382 -28.76 39.55 18.76
N THR A 383 -28.97 40.08 19.96
CA THR A 383 -29.41 41.47 20.15
C THR A 383 -28.26 42.45 19.89
N PRO A 384 -28.54 43.70 19.47
CA PRO A 384 -27.52 44.74 19.37
C PRO A 384 -26.73 44.92 20.69
N GLU A 385 -27.39 44.82 21.84
CA GLU A 385 -26.74 44.88 23.15
C GLU A 385 -25.72 43.75 23.36
N ASP A 386 -26.08 42.51 23.01
CA ASP A 386 -25.17 41.35 23.11
C ASP A 386 -24.00 41.49 22.13
N GLY A 387 -24.26 41.97 20.91
CA GLY A 387 -23.22 42.27 19.91
C GLY A 387 -22.23 43.33 20.40
N ARG A 388 -22.72 44.42 20.99
CA ARG A 388 -21.91 45.47 21.61
C ARG A 388 -21.05 44.91 22.74
N ALA A 389 -21.66 44.16 23.66
CA ALA A 389 -20.96 43.55 24.79
C ALA A 389 -19.85 42.59 24.31
N ALA A 390 -20.14 41.76 23.32
CA ALA A 390 -19.16 40.83 22.76
C ALA A 390 -17.96 41.57 22.14
N LEU A 391 -18.19 42.64 21.37
CA LEU A 391 -17.11 43.44 20.77
C LEU A 391 -16.24 44.12 21.83
N LEU A 392 -16.84 44.70 22.87
CA LEU A 392 -16.10 45.33 23.96
C LEU A 392 -15.24 44.32 24.72
N LEU A 393 -15.78 43.14 25.00
CA LEU A 393 -15.03 42.05 25.62
C LEU A 393 -13.88 41.57 24.73
N LEU A 394 -14.10 41.44 23.42
CA LEU A 394 -13.04 41.04 22.48
C LEU A 394 -11.89 42.04 22.42
N LEU A 395 -12.20 43.33 22.33
CA LEU A 395 -11.19 44.39 22.26
C LEU A 395 -10.33 44.43 23.52
N HIS A 396 -10.95 44.26 24.69
CA HIS A 396 -10.24 44.32 25.98
C HIS A 396 -9.46 43.04 26.31
N THR A 397 -10.02 41.86 26.00
CA THR A 397 -9.48 40.59 26.47
C THR A 397 -8.58 39.87 25.46
N GLY A 398 -8.65 40.23 24.18
CA GLY A 398 -7.98 39.50 23.10
C GLY A 398 -8.48 38.07 22.92
N ALA A 399 -9.64 37.72 23.49
CA ALA A 399 -10.24 36.40 23.36
C ALA A 399 -10.75 36.13 21.94
N ARG A 400 -11.07 34.87 21.65
CA ARG A 400 -11.74 34.52 20.40
C ARG A 400 -13.25 34.77 20.53
N ILE A 401 -13.91 35.15 19.45
CA ILE A 401 -15.38 35.35 19.44
C ILE A 401 -16.13 34.13 19.97
N GLY A 402 -15.71 32.91 19.62
CA GLY A 402 -16.33 31.69 20.15
C GLY A 402 -16.18 31.52 21.66
N GLU A 403 -15.04 31.97 22.23
CA GLU A 403 -14.82 31.93 23.69
C GLU A 403 -15.72 32.93 24.42
N ILE A 404 -16.01 34.09 23.81
CA ILE A 404 -16.90 35.11 24.37
C ILE A 404 -18.38 34.73 24.20
N ALA A 405 -18.75 34.20 23.04
CA ALA A 405 -20.14 33.87 22.70
C ALA A 405 -20.70 32.70 23.53
N GLN A 406 -19.84 31.89 24.16
CA GLN A 406 -20.24 30.77 24.99
C GLN A 406 -20.25 31.09 26.50
N LEU A 407 -19.89 32.31 26.90
CA LEU A 407 -19.84 32.69 28.32
C LEU A 407 -21.21 32.58 28.98
N ARG A 408 -21.23 31.94 30.15
CA ARG A 408 -22.42 31.80 31.00
C ARG A 408 -22.36 32.84 32.12
N ARG A 409 -23.48 33.04 32.81
CA ARG A 409 -23.55 33.98 33.95
C ARG A 409 -22.54 33.65 35.04
N GLU A 410 -22.33 32.36 35.32
CA GLU A 410 -21.38 31.86 36.32
C GLU A 410 -19.90 32.05 35.95
N ASP A 411 -19.61 32.27 34.66
CA ASP A 411 -18.27 32.54 34.19
C ASP A 411 -17.82 33.97 34.52
N PHE A 412 -18.75 34.87 34.91
CA PHE A 412 -18.44 36.19 35.46
C PHE A 412 -18.23 36.11 36.96
N GLN A 413 -16.98 36.27 37.39
CA GLN A 413 -16.55 36.02 38.77
C GLN A 413 -15.98 37.28 39.42
N THR A 414 -15.88 37.24 40.75
CA THR A 414 -15.09 38.21 41.52
C THR A 414 -13.98 37.44 42.22
N ARG A 415 -12.73 37.71 41.87
CA ARG A 415 -11.55 37.09 42.50
C ARG A 415 -10.68 38.17 43.10
N HIS A 416 -10.43 38.06 44.40
CA HIS A 416 -9.66 39.05 45.16
C HIS A 416 -10.16 40.50 44.95
N GLY A 417 -11.49 40.68 44.88
CA GLY A 417 -12.11 41.99 44.66
C GLY A 417 -12.12 42.49 43.21
N ILE A 418 -11.52 41.75 42.27
CA ILE A 418 -11.45 42.11 40.85
C ILE A 418 -12.51 41.32 40.08
N LYS A 419 -13.27 42.00 39.21
CA LYS A 419 -14.20 41.33 38.29
C LYS A 419 -13.42 40.64 37.18
N THR A 420 -13.76 39.38 36.92
CA THR A 420 -13.04 38.54 35.96
C THR A 420 -14.02 37.72 35.13
N ILE A 421 -13.63 37.34 33.91
CA ILE A 421 -14.27 36.26 33.16
C ILE A 421 -13.44 34.98 33.24
N ARG A 422 -14.11 33.84 33.41
CA ARG A 422 -13.53 32.50 33.31
C ARG A 422 -13.81 31.94 31.92
N ILE A 423 -12.78 31.76 31.11
CA ILE A 423 -12.86 31.01 29.85
C ILE A 423 -12.52 29.56 30.18
N THR A 424 -13.47 28.65 29.95
CA THR A 424 -13.36 27.24 30.37
C THR A 424 -14.05 26.31 29.37
N ALA A 425 -13.60 25.05 29.29
CA ALA A 425 -14.21 24.03 28.45
C ALA A 425 -15.64 23.67 28.90
N GLU A 426 -16.00 23.92 30.17
CA GLU A 426 -17.37 23.74 30.70
C GLU A 426 -18.40 24.62 29.97
N ALA A 427 -17.98 25.80 29.49
CA ALA A 427 -18.83 26.74 28.78
C ALA A 427 -18.95 26.41 27.28
N GLY A 428 -17.96 25.72 26.73
CA GLY A 428 -17.92 25.28 25.33
C GLY A 428 -16.49 25.12 24.82
N THR A 429 -16.33 24.77 23.54
CA THR A 429 -15.03 24.37 22.98
C THR A 429 -13.95 25.44 23.11
N VAL A 430 -12.89 25.12 23.85
CA VAL A 430 -11.62 25.85 23.86
C VAL A 430 -10.58 25.14 22.98
N LYS A 431 -9.57 25.87 22.51
CA LYS A 431 -8.62 25.31 21.53
C LYS A 431 -7.69 24.25 22.14
N THR A 432 -7.29 24.42 23.40
CA THR A 432 -6.46 23.50 24.19
C THR A 432 -6.81 23.67 25.67
N ASP A 433 -6.44 22.71 26.53
CA ASP A 433 -6.67 22.81 27.98
C ASP A 433 -5.95 24.03 28.57
N GLU A 434 -4.79 24.41 28.03
CA GLU A 434 -4.06 25.62 28.43
C GLU A 434 -4.74 26.93 27.97
N SER A 435 -5.79 26.83 27.14
CA SER A 435 -6.61 27.99 26.77
C SER A 435 -7.60 28.37 27.88
N GLU A 436 -7.83 27.49 28.86
CA GLU A 436 -8.59 27.81 30.06
C GLU A 436 -7.87 28.87 30.89
N ARG A 437 -8.55 30.00 31.13
CA ARG A 437 -7.91 31.14 31.78
C ARG A 437 -8.93 32.07 32.41
N ILE A 438 -8.41 32.92 33.28
CA ILE A 438 -9.18 33.95 33.96
C ILE A 438 -8.63 35.29 33.53
N VAL A 439 -9.51 36.13 33.01
CA VAL A 439 -9.14 37.45 32.49
C VAL A 439 -9.82 38.53 33.32
N ALA A 440 -9.05 39.49 33.82
CA ALA A 440 -9.59 40.64 34.53
C ALA A 440 -10.34 41.58 33.58
N LEU A 441 -11.53 42.01 34.00
CA LEU A 441 -12.32 42.99 33.28
C LEU A 441 -11.95 44.40 33.75
N ALA A 442 -11.69 45.29 32.79
CA ALA A 442 -11.47 46.70 33.12
C ALA A 442 -12.75 47.36 33.62
N SER A 443 -12.60 48.30 34.55
CA SER A 443 -13.72 48.99 35.20
C SER A 443 -14.65 49.71 34.23
N HIS A 444 -14.15 50.20 33.10
CA HIS A 444 -14.96 50.88 32.08
C HIS A 444 -15.97 49.93 31.40
N LEU A 445 -15.67 48.63 31.31
CA LEU A 445 -16.61 47.61 30.82
C LEU A 445 -17.74 47.31 31.81
N LEU A 446 -17.58 47.73 33.07
CA LEU A 446 -18.56 47.57 34.13
C LEU A 446 -19.46 48.81 34.27
N ALA A 447 -18.95 49.98 33.86
CA ALA A 447 -19.64 51.28 33.96
C ALA A 447 -20.71 51.48 32.87
N ASP A 448 -20.49 50.93 31.67
CA ASP A 448 -21.45 50.95 30.55
C ASP A 448 -22.43 49.77 30.54
N GLY A 449 -22.46 49.00 31.64
CA GLY A 449 -23.45 47.97 31.92
C GLY A 449 -23.20 46.62 31.24
N PRO A 450 -22.79 45.60 31.99
CA PRO A 450 -23.25 44.21 31.79
C PRO A 450 -24.76 44.04 32.09
N VAL A 451 -25.50 45.13 32.29
CA VAL A 451 -26.90 45.18 32.70
C VAL A 451 -27.80 45.30 31.48
N ARG A 452 -27.82 44.24 30.65
CA ARG A 452 -28.98 43.83 29.82
C ARG A 452 -28.84 42.48 29.13
N ILE A 453 -27.74 41.74 29.35
CA ILE A 453 -27.64 40.30 29.01
C ILE A 453 -28.59 39.44 29.90
N HIS A 454 -29.38 40.07 30.77
CA HIS A 454 -30.18 39.39 31.79
C HIS A 454 -31.63 39.04 31.40
N ARG A 455 -32.12 39.32 30.17
CA ARG A 455 -33.55 39.14 29.90
C ARG A 455 -34.05 38.61 28.55
N SER A 456 -33.21 38.22 27.58
CA SER A 456 -33.75 37.81 26.26
C SER A 456 -33.02 36.69 25.51
N VAL A 457 -32.06 36.01 26.12
CA VAL A 457 -31.50 34.75 25.57
C VAL A 457 -31.52 33.68 26.67
N LEU A 458 -32.73 33.30 27.05
CA LEU A 458 -33.16 32.01 27.60
C LEU A 458 -34.61 31.78 27.17
#